data_AF-A0A936VPB8-F1
#
_entry.id   AF-A0A936VPB8-F1
#
_cell.length_a   1.000
_cell.length_b   1.000
_cell.length_c   1.000
_cell.angle_alpha   90.00
_cell.angle_beta   90.00
_cell.angle_gamma   90.00
#
_symmetry.space_group_name_H-M   'P 1'
#
loop_
_entity.id
_entity.type
_entity.pdbx_description
1 polymer ?
#
loop_
_entity_poly.entity_id
_entity_poly.type
_entity_poly.pdbx_seq_one_letter_code
_entity_poly.pdbx_strand_id
1 'polypeptide(L)'
;MSPVILLLILIATASAALAHLLWGRRWIQLPIFWLAAFAGCLVAYALGLRLPLPLPTIAGVPVLEAVLAAWLLLMVASRLRV
;
A
#
# COMPACT_ATOMS: atom_id res chain seq x y z
N MET A 1 9.44 18.03 -3.38
CA MET A 1 8.53 16.99 -2.85
C MET A 1 9.26 16.21 -1.76
N SER A 2 8.58 15.83 -0.67
CA SER A 2 9.21 15.04 0.40
C SER A 2 9.55 13.63 -0.12
N PRO A 3 10.75 13.07 0.16
CA PRO A 3 11.12 11.71 -0.20
C PRO A 3 10.13 10.65 0.32
N VAL A 4 9.51 10.93 1.47
CA VAL A 4 8.47 10.09 2.08
C VAL A 4 7.27 9.95 1.13
N ILE A 5 6.75 11.06 0.62
CA ILE A 5 5.55 11.07 -0.22
C ILE A 5 5.81 10.29 -1.51
N LEU A 6 6.98 10.50 -2.13
CA LEU A 6 7.38 9.77 -3.33
C LEU A 6 7.46 8.27 -3.08
N LEU A 7 8.05 7.86 -1.95
CA LEU A 7 8.14 6.46 -1.58
C LEU A 7 6.77 5.82 -1.31
N LEU A 8 5.87 6.52 -0.62
CA LEU A 8 4.50 6.04 -0.37
C LEU A 8 3.71 5.88 -1.67
N ILE A 9 3.80 6.85 -2.59
CA ILE A 9 3.15 6.78 -3.90
C ILE A 9 3.73 5.62 -4.73
N LEU A 10 5.06 5.44 -4.71
CA LEU A 10 5.71 4.34 -5.42
C LEU A 10 5.24 2.98 -4.90
N ILE A 11 5.25 2.77 -3.57
CA ILE A 11 4.79 1.54 -2.93
C ILE A 11 3.32 1.29 -3.24
N ALA A 12 2.47 2.31 -3.10
CA ALA A 12 1.04 2.20 -3.38
C ALA A 12 0.78 1.84 -4.84
N THR A 13 1.47 2.48 -5.78
CA THR A 13 1.31 2.24 -7.22
C THR A 13 1.79 0.84 -7.59
N ALA A 14 2.97 0.42 -7.11
CA ALA A 14 3.50 -0.92 -7.35
C ALA A 14 2.56 -2.00 -6.77
N SER A 15 2.10 -1.83 -5.53
CA SER A 15 1.20 -2.78 -4.85
C SER A 15 -0.17 -2.84 -5.53
N ALA A 16 -0.72 -1.70 -5.94
CA ALA A 16 -1.99 -1.64 -6.64
C ALA A 16 -1.92 -2.27 -8.04
N ALA A 17 -0.83 -2.04 -8.78
CA ALA A 17 -0.59 -2.68 -10.07
C ALA A 17 -0.48 -4.21 -9.92
N LEU A 18 0.26 -4.68 -8.91
CA LEU A 18 0.35 -6.11 -8.56
C LEU A 18 -1.02 -6.68 -8.19
N ALA A 19 -1.79 -6.03 -7.32
CA ALA A 19 -3.12 -6.48 -6.96
C ALA A 19 -4.09 -6.48 -8.14
N HIS A 20 -3.98 -5.50 -9.04
CA HIS A 20 -4.76 -5.47 -10.27
C HIS A 20 -4.38 -6.61 -11.21
N LEU A 21 -3.10 -6.97 -11.30
CA LEU A 21 -2.67 -8.14 -12.08
C LEU A 21 -3.21 -9.46 -11.50
N LEU A 22 -3.29 -9.58 -10.17
CA LEU A 22 -3.73 -10.81 -9.51
C LEU A 22 -5.26 -10.98 -9.45
N TRP A 23 -5.99 -9.89 -9.21
CA TRP A 23 -7.45 -9.93 -8.96
C TRP A 23 -8.27 -9.04 -9.88
N GLY A 24 -7.62 -8.18 -10.66
CA GLY A 24 -8.30 -7.21 -11.51
C GLY A 24 -9.02 -7.85 -12.68
N ARG A 25 -10.28 -7.44 -12.89
CA ARG A 25 -11.07 -7.79 -14.09
C ARG A 25 -11.47 -6.57 -14.92
N ARG A 26 -11.52 -5.40 -14.30
CA ARG A 26 -11.98 -4.16 -14.92
C ARG A 26 -10.99 -3.04 -14.62
N TRP A 27 -10.69 -2.22 -15.62
CA TRP A 27 -9.81 -1.06 -15.49
C TRP A 27 -10.23 -0.10 -14.37
N ILE A 28 -11.53 -0.01 -14.06
CA ILE A 28 -12.06 0.82 -12.96
C ILE A 28 -11.64 0.34 -11.56
N GLN A 29 -11.16 -0.91 -11.42
CA GLN A 29 -10.65 -1.43 -10.15
C GLN A 29 -9.26 -0.90 -9.84
N LEU A 30 -8.53 -0.39 -10.84
CA LEU A 30 -7.19 0.16 -10.68
C LEU A 30 -7.17 1.37 -9.73
N PRO A 31 -8.01 2.41 -9.87
CA PRO A 31 -8.06 3.51 -8.90
C PRO A 31 -8.52 3.06 -7.51
N ILE A 32 -9.41 2.05 -7.42
CA ILE A 32 -9.87 1.51 -6.13
C ILE A 32 -8.70 0.82 -5.40
N PHE A 33 -7.97 -0.04 -6.09
CA PHE A 33 -6.79 -0.70 -5.54
C PHE A 33 -5.69 0.30 -5.20
N TRP A 34 -5.49 1.32 -6.03
CA TRP A 34 -4.54 2.38 -5.75
C TRP A 34 -4.87 3.14 -4.46
N LEU A 35 -6.14 3.55 -4.29
CA LEU A 35 -6.60 4.22 -3.07
C LEU A 35 -6.48 3.32 -1.83
N ALA A 36 -6.83 2.04 -1.94
CA ALA A 36 -6.69 1.09 -0.84
C ALA A 36 -5.21 0.88 -0.44
N ALA A 37 -4.32 0.71 -1.42
CA ALA A 37 -2.89 0.56 -1.18
C ALA A 37 -2.31 1.83 -0.53
N PHE A 38 -2.66 3.01 -1.06
CA PHE A 38 -2.21 4.29 -0.54
C PHE A 38 -2.69 4.52 0.90
N ALA A 39 -3.96 4.22 1.19
CA ALA A 39 -4.51 4.30 2.54
C ALA A 39 -3.76 3.38 3.51
N GLY A 40 -3.43 2.15 3.10
CA GLY A 40 -2.70 1.20 3.95
C GLY A 40 -1.29 1.68 4.27
N CYS A 41 -0.57 2.17 3.26
CA CYS A 41 0.72 2.81 3.43
C CYS A 41 0.65 4.02 4.38
N LEU A 42 -0.37 4.87 4.22
CA LEU A 42 -0.55 6.06 5.04
C LEU A 42 -0.86 5.71 6.49
N VAL A 43 -1.73 4.72 6.73
CA VAL A 43 -2.06 4.24 8.08
C VAL A 43 -0.82 3.69 8.78
N ALA A 44 -0.03 2.85 8.10
CA ALA A 44 1.20 2.31 8.67
C ALA A 44 2.20 3.41 9.02
N TYR A 45 2.39 4.38 8.13
CA TYR A 45 3.30 5.50 8.34
C TYR A 45 2.82 6.45 9.46
N ALA A 46 1.55 6.87 9.43
CA ALA A 46 0.99 7.85 10.35
C ALA A 46 0.85 7.32 11.78
N LEU A 47 0.50 6.03 11.93
CA LEU A 47 0.44 5.37 13.24
C LEU A 47 1.81 4.89 13.72
N GLY A 48 2.86 5.02 12.89
CA GLY A 48 4.19 4.52 13.21
C GLY A 48 4.20 3.02 13.47
N LEU A 49 3.39 2.25 12.73
CA LEU A 49 3.32 0.80 12.88
C LEU A 49 4.71 0.22 12.59
N ARG A 50 5.27 -0.44 13.59
CA ARG A 50 6.55 -1.14 13.49
C ARG A 50 6.37 -2.54 14.00
N LEU A 51 6.85 -3.49 13.21
CA LEU A 51 7.03 -4.84 13.70
C LEU A 51 8.14 -4.83 14.76
N PRO A 52 8.11 -5.74 15.75
CA PRO A 52 9.17 -5.89 16.75
C PRO A 52 10.48 -6.45 16.15
N LEU A 53 10.65 -6.37 14.83
CA LEU A 53 11.81 -6.81 14.09
C LEU A 53 12.66 -5.58 13.73
N PRO A 54 14.00 -5.65 13.81
CA PRO A 54 14.88 -4.53 13.47
C PRO A 54 14.99 -4.36 11.94
N LEU A 55 13.89 -3.98 11.31
CA LEU A 55 13.80 -3.81 9.87
C LEU A 55 14.27 -2.40 9.45
N PRO A 56 14.88 -2.27 8.26
CA PRO A 56 15.36 -0.99 7.78
C PRO A 56 14.19 -0.05 7.45
N THR A 57 14.30 1.19 7.91
CA THR A 57 13.43 2.29 7.48
C THR A 57 14.09 3.07 6.36
N ILE A 58 13.41 3.24 5.23
CA ILE A 58 13.91 4.02 4.10
C ILE A 58 13.23 5.39 4.13
N ALA A 59 14.01 6.46 4.16
CA ALA A 59 13.50 7.83 4.30
C ALA A 59 12.54 8.02 5.50
N GLY A 60 12.71 7.26 6.58
CA GLY A 60 11.83 7.27 7.75
C GLY A 60 10.55 6.43 7.60
N VAL A 61 10.32 5.79 6.45
CA VAL A 61 9.16 4.92 6.19
C VAL A 61 9.50 3.47 6.55
N PRO A 62 8.72 2.81 7.42
CA PRO A 62 8.80 1.36 7.63
C PRO A 62 8.21 0.64 6.42
N VAL A 63 9.08 0.29 5.46
CA VAL A 63 8.67 -0.14 4.11
C VAL A 63 7.87 -1.43 4.15
N LEU A 64 8.31 -2.41 4.95
CA LEU A 64 7.63 -3.70 5.04
C LEU A 64 6.22 -3.52 5.61
N GLU A 65 6.09 -2.77 6.70
CA GLU A 65 4.83 -2.51 7.38
C GLU A 65 3.86 -1.72 6.48
N ALA A 66 4.36 -0.74 5.73
CA ALA A 66 3.58 -0.03 4.74
C ALA A 66 3.05 -0.97 3.64
N VAL A 67 3.90 -1.85 3.11
CA VAL A 67 3.50 -2.87 2.13
C VAL A 67 2.47 -3.82 2.74
N LEU A 68 2.72 -4.36 3.93
CA LEU A 68 1.79 -5.30 4.59
C LEU A 68 0.42 -4.67 4.84
N ALA A 69 0.37 -3.43 5.34
CA ALA A 69 -0.87 -2.70 5.55
C ALA A 69 -1.60 -2.41 4.23
N ALA A 70 -0.86 -2.04 3.17
CA ALA A 70 -1.43 -1.88 1.83
C ALA A 70 -2.07 -3.18 1.32
N TRP A 71 -1.35 -4.31 1.43
CA TRP A 71 -1.86 -5.61 1.00
C TRP A 71 -3.05 -6.08 1.82
N LEU A 72 -3.10 -5.80 3.12
CA LEU A 72 -4.26 -6.08 3.95
C LEU A 72 -5.52 -5.38 3.41
N LEU A 73 -5.42 -4.08 3.11
CA LEU A 73 -6.54 -3.32 2.53
C LEU A 73 -6.87 -3.75 1.11
N LEU A 74 -5.87 -4.09 0.28
CA LEU A 74 -6.08 -4.64 -1.05
C LEU A 74 -6.82 -5.97 -1.02
N MET A 75 -6.52 -6.84 -0.05
CA MET A 75 -7.26 -8.08 0.17
C MET A 75 -8.73 -7.79 0.49
N VAL A 76 -9.03 -6.78 1.32
CA VAL A 76 -10.41 -6.35 1.57
C VAL A 76 -11.05 -5.80 0.29
N ALA A 77 -10.36 -4.90 -0.41
CA ALA A 77 -10.85 -4.25 -1.63
C ALA A 77 -11.11 -5.25 -2.77
N SER A 78 -10.28 -6.28 -2.91
CA SER A 78 -10.46 -7.35 -3.92
C SER A 78 -11.67 -8.24 -3.67
N ARG A 79 -12.21 -8.25 -2.44
CA ARG A 79 -13.45 -8.96 -2.11
C ARG A 79 -14.69 -8.12 -2.35
N LEU A 80 -14.56 -6.80 -2.49
CA LEU A 80 -15.67 -5.92 -2.85
C LEU A 80 -16.07 -6.21 -4.30
N ARG A 81 -17.30 -6.68 -4.52
CA ARG A 81 -17.85 -6.96 -5.86
C ARG A 81 -18.28 -5.66 -6.54
N VAL A 82 -17.32 -4.78 -6.85
CA VAL A 82 -17.52 -3.52 -7.59
C VAL A 82 -17.25 -3.70 -9.08
#